data_AF-A0A2A9KLK1-F1
#
_entry.id   AF-A0A2A9KLK1-F1
#
_cell.length_a   1.000
_cell.length_b   1.000
_cell.length_c   1.000
_cell.angle_alpha   90.00
_cell.angle_beta   90.00
_cell.angle_gamma   90.00
#
_symmetry.space_group_name_H-M   'P 1'
#
loop_
_entity.id
_entity.type
_entity.pdbx_description
1 polymer ?
#
loop_
_entity_poly.entity_id
_entity_poly.type
_entity_poly.pdbx_seq_one_letter_code
_entity_poly.pdbx_strand_id
1 'polypeptide(L)'
;MTSLLVEAVWLNDADACSLDELAEYSGLSHAELAELVALGAIEPDRDPAAGYVFRSQTIVVARTARRLRDDFELDTQGLAMALKLLQRIQALEARLAAADARLPHPV
;
A
#
# COMPACT_ATOMS: atom_id res chain seq x y z
N MET A 1 7.25 19.47 16.47
CA MET A 1 7.16 18.07 16.92
C MET A 1 5.75 17.58 16.54
N THR A 2 5.57 17.23 15.28
CA THR A 2 4.26 16.89 14.70
C THR A 2 3.98 15.43 14.98
N SER A 3 3.06 15.19 15.93
CA SER A 3 2.53 13.87 16.23
C SER A 3 1.70 13.41 15.03
N LEU A 4 2.20 12.41 14.29
CA LEU A 4 1.40 11.69 13.32
C LEU A 4 0.49 10.76 14.12
N LEU A 5 -0.74 11.21 14.35
CA LEU A 5 -1.82 10.36 14.87
C LEU A 5 -2.03 9.22 13.87
N VAL A 6 -1.48 8.05 14.20
CA VAL A 6 -1.83 6.80 13.53
C VAL A 6 -3.21 6.44 14.04
N GLU A 7 -4.22 6.87 13.29
CA GLU A 7 -5.60 6.47 13.52
C GLU A 7 -5.69 4.96 13.24
N ALA A 8 -5.62 4.18 14.31
CA ALA A 8 -5.79 2.73 14.26
C ALA A 8 -7.26 2.45 13.94
N VAL A 9 -7.57 2.37 12.66
CA VAL A 9 -8.85 1.89 12.17
C VAL A 9 -8.89 0.38 12.43
N TRP A 10 -9.79 -0.02 13.33
CA TRP A 10 -10.16 -1.42 13.54
C TRP A 10 -10.84 -1.92 12.27
N LEU A 11 -10.06 -2.57 11.42
CA LEU A 11 -10.58 -3.34 10.30
C LEU A 11 -11.20 -4.60 10.89
N ASN A 12 -12.43 -4.90 10.46
CA ASN A 12 -13.29 -5.99 10.92
C ASN A 12 -12.51 -7.33 11.07
N ASP A 13 -13.03 -8.29 11.84
CA ASP A 13 -12.44 -9.64 12.05
C ASP A 13 -12.17 -10.44 10.75
N ALA A 14 -12.52 -9.90 9.59
CA ALA A 14 -12.08 -10.37 8.29
C ALA A 14 -10.74 -9.71 7.92
N ASP A 15 -9.70 -10.51 7.72
CA ASP A 15 -8.40 -10.11 7.12
C ASP A 15 -8.53 -9.54 5.69
N ALA A 16 -9.75 -9.27 5.22
CA ALA A 16 -10.06 -8.88 3.87
C ALA A 16 -11.05 -7.71 3.78
N CYS A 17 -10.92 -6.90 2.73
CA CYS A 17 -11.82 -5.82 2.35
C CYS A 17 -12.17 -5.86 0.86
N SER A 18 -13.33 -5.30 0.52
CA SER A 18 -13.82 -5.10 -0.85
C SER A 18 -13.20 -3.87 -1.52
N LEU A 19 -13.41 -3.72 -2.83
CA LEU A 19 -13.00 -2.51 -3.55
C LEU A 19 -13.73 -1.25 -3.03
N ASP A 20 -14.98 -1.39 -2.62
CA ASP A 20 -15.79 -0.27 -2.10
C ASP A 20 -15.23 0.21 -0.76
N GLU A 21 -14.95 -0.71 0.17
CA GLU A 21 -14.31 -0.39 1.45
C GLU A 21 -12.90 0.18 1.22
N LEU A 22 -12.16 -0.34 0.25
CA LEU A 22 -10.84 0.20 -0.10
C LEU A 22 -10.94 1.64 -0.60
N ALA A 23 -11.93 1.95 -1.45
CA ALA A 23 -12.20 3.31 -1.92
C ALA A 23 -12.59 4.24 -0.77
N GLU A 24 -13.52 3.80 0.09
CA GLU A 24 -13.98 4.57 1.25
C GLU A 24 -12.85 4.89 2.23
N TYR A 25 -12.06 3.89 2.62
CA TYR A 25 -11.03 4.07 3.65
C TYR A 25 -9.73 4.68 3.14
N SER A 26 -9.44 4.57 1.84
CA SER A 26 -8.29 5.27 1.24
C SER A 26 -8.65 6.68 0.78
N GLY A 27 -9.89 6.90 0.34
CA GLY A 27 -10.35 8.10 -0.37
C GLY A 27 -9.75 8.27 -1.78
N LEU A 28 -9.27 7.18 -2.37
CA LEU A 28 -9.08 7.07 -3.82
C LEU A 28 -10.42 6.73 -4.48
N SER A 29 -10.64 7.20 -5.70
CA SER A 29 -11.80 6.81 -6.49
C SER A 29 -11.68 5.36 -6.98
N HIS A 30 -12.83 4.74 -7.28
CA HIS A 30 -12.86 3.41 -7.89
C HIS A 30 -12.08 3.33 -9.20
N ALA A 31 -12.09 4.41 -10.01
CA ALA A 31 -11.37 4.45 -11.27
C ALA A 31 -9.85 4.41 -11.05
N GLU A 32 -9.34 5.21 -10.11
CA GLU A 32 -7.92 5.20 -9.73
C GLU A 32 -7.52 3.84 -9.17
N LEU A 33 -8.32 3.25 -8.28
CA LEU A 33 -8.04 1.93 -7.73
C LEU A 33 -8.04 0.84 -8.81
N ALA A 34 -9.00 0.85 -9.72
CA ALA A 34 -9.07 -0.11 -10.83
C ALA A 34 -7.83 -0.02 -11.74
N GLU A 35 -7.37 1.20 -12.03
CA GLU A 35 -6.16 1.42 -12.83
C GLU A 35 -4.90 1.00 -12.06
N LEU A 36 -4.78 1.32 -10.77
CA LEU A 36 -3.67 0.85 -9.93
C LEU A 36 -3.61 -0.69 -9.84
N VAL A 37 -4.77 -1.35 -9.85
CA VAL A 37 -4.86 -2.81 -9.93
C VAL A 37 -4.44 -3.32 -11.30
N ALA A 38 -4.91 -2.70 -12.38
CA ALA A 38 -4.51 -3.07 -13.74
C ALA A 38 -2.99 -2.91 -13.97
N LEU A 39 -2.37 -1.93 -13.31
CA LEU A 39 -0.93 -1.69 -13.33
C LEU A 39 -0.14 -2.62 -12.39
N GLY A 40 -0.82 -3.43 -11.58
CA GLY A 40 -0.22 -4.30 -10.56
C GLY A 40 0.49 -3.53 -9.44
N ALA A 41 0.09 -2.28 -9.18
CA ALA A 41 0.57 -1.51 -8.04
C ALA A 41 -0.20 -1.86 -6.76
N ILE A 42 -1.47 -2.23 -6.92
CA ILE A 42 -2.31 -2.82 -5.87
C ILE A 42 -2.73 -4.20 -6.35
N GLU A 43 -2.44 -5.23 -5.58
CA GLU A 43 -2.78 -6.61 -5.96
C GLU A 43 -3.97 -7.10 -5.10
N PRO A 44 -5.07 -7.55 -5.73
CA PRO A 44 -6.13 -8.25 -5.02
C PRO A 44 -5.66 -9.65 -4.63
N ASP A 45 -6.23 -10.17 -3.54
CA ASP A 45 -5.90 -11.48 -3.00
C ASP A 45 -6.67 -12.62 -3.70
N ARG A 46 -7.74 -12.27 -4.42
CA ARG A 46 -8.51 -13.18 -5.28
C ARG A 46 -8.63 -12.65 -6.69
N ASP A 47 -8.85 -13.57 -7.61
CA ASP A 47 -9.09 -13.26 -9.02
C ASP A 47 -10.26 -12.26 -9.18
N PRO A 48 -10.06 -11.14 -9.89
CA PRO A 48 -11.09 -10.15 -10.17
C PRO A 48 -12.40 -10.71 -10.74
N ALA A 49 -12.35 -11.87 -11.43
CA ALA A 49 -13.51 -12.49 -12.06
C ALA A 49 -14.65 -12.85 -11.08
N ALA A 50 -14.33 -13.04 -9.79
CA ALA A 50 -15.31 -13.35 -8.75
C ALA A 50 -15.66 -12.15 -7.84
N GLY A 51 -15.11 -10.96 -8.14
CA GLY A 51 -15.17 -9.78 -7.29
C GLY A 51 -13.85 -9.52 -6.57
N TYR A 52 -13.49 -8.25 -6.46
CA TYR A 52 -12.25 -7.83 -5.82
C TYR A 52 -12.29 -8.03 -4.31
N VAL A 53 -11.35 -8.83 -3.82
CA VAL A 53 -11.08 -9.00 -2.40
C VAL A 53 -9.61 -8.65 -2.18
N PHE A 54 -9.35 -7.71 -1.28
CA PHE A 54 -8.03 -7.27 -0.89
C PHE A 54 -7.77 -7.68 0.55
N ARG A 55 -6.51 -7.78 0.96
CA ARG A 55 -6.19 -7.86 2.39
C ARG A 55 -6.44 -6.51 3.06
N SER A 56 -6.83 -6.51 4.33
CA SER A 56 -7.04 -5.30 5.13
C SER A 56 -5.81 -4.37 5.13
N GLN A 57 -4.60 -4.94 5.08
CA GLN A 57 -3.33 -4.19 4.96
C GLN A 57 -3.22 -3.34 3.67
N THR A 58 -3.96 -3.70 2.61
CA THR A 58 -3.96 -2.97 1.33
C THR A 58 -4.52 -1.56 1.48
N ILE A 59 -5.36 -1.30 2.50
CA ILE A 59 -5.83 0.04 2.83
C ILE A 59 -4.67 0.97 3.22
N VAL A 60 -3.65 0.46 3.90
CA VAL A 60 -2.45 1.26 4.25
C VAL A 60 -1.68 1.65 2.99
N VAL A 61 -1.58 0.73 2.03
CA VAL A 61 -0.95 0.99 0.73
C VAL A 61 -1.74 2.02 -0.06
N ALA A 62 -3.07 1.88 -0.13
CA ALA A 62 -3.95 2.81 -0.84
C ALA A 62 -3.96 4.21 -0.19
N ARG A 63 -3.89 4.32 1.14
CA ARG A 63 -3.71 5.60 1.84
C ARG A 63 -2.35 6.24 1.54
N THR A 64 -1.30 5.43 1.46
CA THR A 64 0.03 5.90 1.05
C THR A 64 0.00 6.42 -0.39
N ALA A 65 -0.71 5.72 -1.27
CA ALA A 65 -0.90 6.14 -2.65
C ALA A 65 -1.62 7.50 -2.74
N ARG A 66 -2.72 7.68 -2.01
CA ARG A 66 -3.42 8.97 -1.93
C ARG A 66 -2.50 10.09 -1.47
N ARG A 67 -1.73 9.87 -0.41
CA ARG A 67 -0.78 10.88 0.09
C ARG A 67 0.28 11.23 -0.96
N LEU A 68 0.84 10.24 -1.66
CA LEU A 68 1.79 10.49 -2.74
C LEU A 68 1.17 11.28 -3.89
N ARG A 69 -0.08 10.97 -4.27
CA ARG A 69 -0.80 11.74 -5.29
C ARG A 69 -0.99 13.19 -4.84
N ASP A 70 -1.42 13.41 -3.61
CA ASP A 70 -1.69 14.74 -3.07
C ASP A 70 -0.40 15.55 -2.86
N ASP A 71 0.71 14.91 -2.47
CA ASP A 71 2.01 15.55 -2.20
C ASP A 71 2.81 15.87 -3.48
N PHE A 72 2.66 15.06 -4.53
CA PHE A 72 3.48 15.13 -5.76
C PHE A 72 2.68 15.40 -7.04
N GLU A 73 1.36 15.57 -6.95
CA GLU A 73 0.45 15.81 -8.08
C GLU A 73 0.61 14.78 -9.22
N LEU A 74 0.85 13.51 -8.85
CA LEU A 74 1.10 12.43 -9.81
C LEU A 74 -0.21 11.98 -10.47
N ASP A 75 -0.11 11.63 -11.75
CA ASP A 75 -1.14 10.82 -12.42
C ASP A 75 -1.08 9.36 -11.94
N THR A 76 -2.07 8.55 -12.31
CA THR A 76 -2.15 7.16 -11.83
C THR A 76 -0.94 6.31 -12.24
N GLN A 77 -0.35 6.58 -13.40
CA GLN A 77 0.82 5.87 -13.91
C GLN A 77 2.07 6.21 -13.08
N GLY A 78 2.32 7.50 -12.85
CA GLY A 78 3.37 7.99 -11.98
C GLY A 78 3.19 7.50 -10.55
N LEU A 79 1.96 7.46 -10.06
CA LEU A 79 1.61 6.94 -8.74
C LEU A 79 1.92 5.43 -8.63
N ALA A 80 1.53 4.64 -9.62
CA ALA A 80 1.85 3.21 -9.68
C ALA A 80 3.37 2.97 -9.66
N MET A 81 4.14 3.77 -10.39
CA MET A 81 5.60 3.70 -10.38
C MET A 81 6.17 4.06 -9.00
N ALA A 82 5.69 5.16 -8.40
CA ALA A 82 6.14 5.61 -7.09
C ALA A 82 5.88 4.55 -6.00
N LEU A 83 4.71 3.91 -6.02
CA LEU A 83 4.38 2.81 -5.12
C LEU A 83 5.33 1.62 -5.30
N LYS A 84 5.61 1.22 -6.54
CA LYS A 84 6.56 0.13 -6.83
C LYS A 84 7.97 0.46 -6.33
N LEU A 85 8.42 1.70 -6.50
CA LEU A 85 9.71 2.15 -5.98
C LEU A 85 9.74 2.14 -4.46
N LEU A 86 8.68 2.59 -3.79
CA LEU A 86 8.59 2.57 -2.33
C LEU A 86 8.64 1.13 -1.79
N GLN A 87 7.88 0.20 -2.39
CA GLN A 87 7.94 -1.23 -2.07
C GLN A 87 9.35 -1.80 -2.29
N ARG A 88 10.01 -1.39 -3.38
CA ARG A 88 11.39 -1.81 -3.66
C ARG A 88 12.37 -1.30 -2.61
N ILE A 89 12.23 -0.05 -2.16
CA ILE A 89 13.06 0.54 -1.10
C ILE A 89 12.86 -0.24 0.20
N GLN A 90 11.61 -0.46 0.63
CA GLN A 90 11.30 -1.24 1.83
C GLN A 90 11.88 -2.65 1.78
N ALA A 91 11.77 -3.33 0.63
CA ALA A 91 12.36 -4.65 0.45
C ALA A 91 13.89 -4.64 0.51
N LEU A 92 14.54 -3.60 0.01
CA LEU A 92 15.99 -3.44 0.08
C LEU A 92 16.45 -3.13 1.51
N GLU A 93 15.76 -2.23 2.21
CA GLU A 93 16.02 -1.90 3.61
C GLU A 93 15.88 -3.13 4.52
N ALA A 94 14.82 -3.93 4.31
CA ALA A 94 14.64 -5.18 5.05
C ALA A 94 15.80 -6.17 4.81
N ARG A 95 16.31 -6.25 3.57
CA ARG A 95 17.46 -7.11 3.24
C ARG A 95 18.75 -6.59 3.87
N LEU A 96 18.95 -5.28 3.92
CA LEU A 96 20.09 -4.66 4.59
C LEU A 96 20.05 -4.93 6.09
N ALA A 97 18.92 -4.66 6.75
CA ALA A 97 18.75 -4.94 8.17
C ALA A 97 18.99 -6.42 8.52
N ALA A 98 18.49 -7.34 7.67
CA ALA A 98 18.73 -8.77 7.84
C ALA A 98 20.20 -9.18 7.62
N ALA A 99 20.94 -8.46 6.78
CA ALA A 99 22.38 -8.68 6.57
C ALA A 99 23.19 -8.15 7.75
N ASP A 100 22.88 -6.96 8.24
CA ASP A 100 23.54 -6.35 9.41
C ASP A 100 23.36 -7.20 10.67
N ALA A 101 22.16 -7.76 10.88
CA ALA A 101 21.88 -8.68 11.98
C ALA A 101 22.70 -9.99 11.93
N ARG A 102 23.27 -10.34 10.76
CA ARG A 102 24.11 -11.54 10.58
C ARG A 102 25.61 -11.25 10.72
N LEU A 103 26.02 -9.98 10.75
CA LEU A 103 27.40 -9.62 10.99
C LEU A 103 27.69 -9.71 12.50
N PRO A 104 28.73 -10.46 12.93
CA PRO A 104 29.14 -10.43 14.34
C PRO A 104 29.55 -9.02 14.70
N HIS A 105 28.98 -8.47 15.78
CA HIS A 105 29.38 -7.17 16.30
C HIS A 105 30.88 -7.19 16.65
N PRO A 106 31.69 -6.23 16.19
CA PRO A 106 33.08 -6.14 16.59
C PRO A 106 33.15 -5.90 18.10
N VAL A 107 33.92 -6.75 18.79
CA VAL A 107 34.22 -6.70 20.23
C VAL A 107 35.15 -5.55 20.55
#